data_AF-A0A2D9M4Q3-F1
#
_entry.id   AF-A0A2D9M4Q3-F1
#
_cell.length_a   1.000
_cell.length_b   1.000
_cell.length_c   1.000
_cell.angle_alpha   90.00
_cell.angle_beta   90.00
_cell.angle_gamma   90.00
#
_symmetry.space_group_name_H-M   'P 1'
#
loop_
_entity.id
_entity.type
_entity.pdbx_description
1 polymer ?
#
loop_
_entity_poly.entity_id
_entity_poly.type
_entity_poly.pdbx_seq_one_letter_code
_entity_poly.pdbx_strand_id
1 'polypeptide(L)' 'MADKAREKGRTERYLPKAAWASMTKEERKATDDKKKRESKGKPVNHQVKNTKAAAEARKRATAYRGKS' A
#
# COMPACT_ATOMS: atom_id res chain seq x y z
N MET A 1 -10.32 4.93 12.96
CA MET A 1 -8.89 5.14 12.62
C MET A 1 -8.75 5.04 11.11
N ALA A 2 -8.26 6.08 10.44
CA ALA A 2 -8.15 6.08 8.99
C ALA A 2 -7.07 5.08 8.58
N ASP A 3 -7.42 4.07 7.78
CA ASP A 3 -6.50 3.07 7.21
C ASP A 3 -5.56 3.74 6.18
N LYS A 4 -4.79 4.74 6.61
CA LYS A 4 -3.88 5.50 5.76
C LYS A 4 -2.52 4.81 5.83
N ALA A 5 -1.91 4.63 4.66
CA ALA A 5 -0.55 4.14 4.51
C ALA A 5 0.48 4.99 5.27
N ARG A 6 0.16 6.26 5.52
CA ARG A 6 0.99 7.25 6.20
C ARG A 6 0.22 7.81 7.39
N GLU A 7 0.57 7.38 8.60
CA GLU A 7 0.19 8.08 9.84
C GLU A 7 1.46 8.48 10.61
N LYS A 8 1.53 9.75 11.02
CA LYS A 8 2.53 10.32 11.94
C LYS A 8 3.99 9.96 11.65
N GLY A 9 4.53 10.50 10.55
CA GLY A 9 5.98 10.64 10.37
C GLY A 9 6.76 9.38 9.96
N ARG A 10 6.23 8.17 10.16
CA ARG A 10 6.78 6.92 9.59
C ARG A 10 5.77 5.78 9.72
N THR A 11 5.17 5.41 8.60
CA THR A 11 4.74 4.02 8.40
C THR A 11 5.29 3.58 7.07
N GLU A 12 6.22 2.64 7.13
CA GLU A 12 6.99 2.04 6.02
C GLU A 12 6.12 1.20 5.06
N ARG A 13 4.80 1.43 5.05
CA ARG A 13 3.82 0.64 4.31
C ARG A 13 3.21 1.49 3.21
N TYR A 14 3.38 1.07 1.96
CA TYR A 14 2.86 1.78 0.78
C TYR A 14 1.38 1.54 0.51
N LEU A 15 0.69 0.80 1.40
CA LEU A 15 -0.72 0.46 1.31
C LEU A 15 -1.45 0.72 2.63
N PRO A 16 -2.79 0.93 2.57
CA PRO A 16 -3.68 0.88 3.72
C PRO A 16 -3.48 -0.40 4.57
N LYS A 17 -3.58 -0.32 5.91
CA LYS A 17 -3.30 -1.45 6.82
C LYS A 17 -4.21 -2.65 6.56
N ALA A 18 -5.48 -2.45 6.25
CA ALA A 18 -6.39 -3.52 5.88
C ALA A 18 -5.96 -4.22 4.58
N ALA A 19 -5.54 -3.45 3.57
CA ALA A 19 -5.01 -4.02 2.33
C ALA A 19 -3.71 -4.79 2.57
N TRP A 20 -2.81 -4.26 3.41
CA TRP A 20 -1.57 -4.94 3.78
C TRP A 20 -1.86 -6.26 4.51
N ALA A 21 -2.82 -6.27 5.44
CA ALA A 21 -3.22 -7.45 6.19
C ALA A 21 -3.79 -8.56 5.29
N SER A 22 -4.51 -8.19 4.23
CA SER A 22 -5.10 -9.14 3.28
C SER A 22 -4.12 -9.79 2.29
N MET A 23 -2.86 -9.34 2.25
CA MET A 23 -1.83 -9.87 1.34
C MET A 23 -0.95 -10.92 2.02
N THR A 24 -0.41 -11.85 1.23
CA THR A 24 0.59 -12.82 1.70
C THR A 24 1.95 -12.15 1.94
N LYS A 25 2.87 -12.84 2.64
CA LYS A 25 4.23 -12.33 2.90
C LYS A 25 4.98 -12.03 1.59
N GLU A 26 4.85 -12.90 0.59
CA GLU A 26 5.49 -12.75 -0.71
C GLU A 26 4.93 -11.57 -1.49
N GLU A 27 3.60 -11.39 -1.50
CA GLU A 27 2.96 -10.26 -2.17
C GLU A 27 3.31 -8.92 -1.53
N ARG A 28 3.41 -8.87 -0.19
CA ARG A 28 3.87 -7.69 0.56
C ARG A 28 5.29 -7.33 0.16
N LYS A 29 6.20 -8.32 0.15
CA LYS A 29 7.60 -8.13 -0.24
C LYS A 29 7.73 -7.66 -1.69
N ALA A 30 7.04 -8.30 -2.64
CA ALA A 30 7.04 -7.88 -4.04
C ALA A 30 6.51 -6.45 -4.23
N THR A 31 5.52 -6.05 -3.44
CA THR A 31 4.97 -4.69 -3.47
C THR A 31 5.94 -3.69 -2.89
N ASP A 32 6.59 -4.00 -1.76
CA ASP A 32 7.59 -3.15 -1.14
C ASP A 32 8.84 -2.97 -2.01
N ASP A 33 9.37 -4.07 -2.57
CA ASP A 33 10.52 -4.08 -3.47
C ASP A 33 10.25 -3.22 -4.72
N LYS A 34 9.08 -3.38 -5.35
CA LYS A 34 8.66 -2.53 -6.49
C LYS A 34 8.59 -1.06 -6.11
N LYS A 35 7.97 -0.75 -4.97
CA LYS A 35 7.79 0.62 -4.48
C LYS A 35 9.11 1.29 -4.14
N LYS A 36 10.01 0.60 -3.45
CA LYS A 36 11.37 1.08 -3.15
C LYS A 36 12.16 1.31 -4.42
N ARG A 37 12.16 0.36 -5.35
CA ARG A 37 12.88 0.48 -6.63
C ARG A 37 12.41 1.66 -7.46
N GLU A 38 11.09 1.82 -7.64
CA GLU A 38 10.55 2.90 -8.46
C GLU A 38 10.55 4.26 -7.77
N SER A 39 10.59 4.31 -6.43
CA SER A 39 10.68 5.57 -5.68
C SER A 39 12.13 6.04 -5.49
N LYS A 40 13.13 5.17 -5.70
CA LYS A 40 14.55 5.52 -5.55
C LYS A 40 14.92 6.65 -6.50
N GLY A 41 15.48 7.73 -5.95
CA GLY A 41 15.88 8.92 -6.72
C GLY A 41 14.73 9.81 -7.18
N LYS A 42 13.49 9.55 -6.73
CA LYS A 42 12.32 10.37 -7.10
C LYS A 42 11.86 11.26 -5.93
N PRO A 43 11.19 12.39 -6.23
CA PRO A 43 10.63 13.26 -5.20
C PRO A 43 9.69 12.51 -4.26
N VAL A 44 9.59 12.95 -3.00
CA VAL A 44 8.76 12.35 -1.94
C VAL A 44 7.26 12.21 -2.27
N ASN A 45 6.79 12.99 -3.24
CA ASN A 45 5.42 13.01 -3.74
C ASN A 45 5.22 12.17 -5.02
N HIS A 46 6.26 11.48 -5.49
CA HIS A 46 6.15 10.64 -6.69
C HIS A 46 5.23 9.44 -6.43
N GLN A 47 4.18 9.33 -7.21
CA GLN A 47 3.19 8.26 -7.09
C GLN A 47 3.61 7.07 -7.94
N VAL A 48 4.16 6.05 -7.28
CA VAL A 48 4.43 4.75 -7.92
C VAL A 48 3.13 3.94 -7.98
N LYS A 49 2.84 3.28 -9.10
CA LYS A 49 1.67 2.38 -9.21
C LYS A 49 1.82 1.12 -8.35
N ASN A 50 0.73 0.66 -7.74
CA ASN A 50 0.71 -0.61 -7.00
C ASN A 50 0.89 -1.81 -7.97
N THR A 51 1.36 -2.95 -7.45
CA THR A 51 1.23 -4.24 -8.15
C THR A 51 -0.25 -4.60 -8.32
N LYS A 52 -0.57 -5.52 -9.23
CA LYS A 52 -1.96 -5.98 -9.43
C LYS A 52 -2.57 -6.53 -8.14
N ALA A 53 -1.83 -7.36 -7.42
CA ALA A 53 -2.22 -7.89 -6.10
C ALA A 53 -2.48 -6.76 -5.08
N ALA A 54 -1.55 -5.81 -4.96
CA ALA A 54 -1.71 -4.65 -4.07
C ALA A 54 -2.89 -3.74 -4.45
N ALA A 55 -3.18 -3.60 -5.74
CA ALA A 55 -4.31 -2.83 -6.24
C ALA A 55 -5.64 -3.51 -5.87
N GLU A 56 -5.73 -4.83 -6.05
CA GLU A 56 -6.90 -5.63 -5.68
C GLU A 56 -7.10 -5.67 -4.16
N ALA A 57 -6.04 -5.86 -3.38
CA ALA A 57 -6.10 -5.78 -1.92
C ALA A 57 -6.58 -4.40 -1.45
N ARG A 58 -6.11 -3.33 -2.09
CA ARG A 58 -6.61 -1.97 -1.82
C ARG A 58 -8.09 -1.84 -2.15
N LYS A 59 -8.52 -2.30 -3.33
CA LYS A 59 -9.93 -2.26 -3.73
C LYS A 59 -10.82 -2.99 -2.72
N ARG A 60 -10.43 -4.20 -2.30
CA ARG A 60 -11.14 -4.99 -1.27
C ARG A 60 -11.23 -4.23 0.04
N ALA A 61 -10.12 -3.67 0.52
CA ALA A 61 -10.07 -2.89 1.75
C ALA A 61 -10.91 -1.60 1.70
N THR A 62 -11.00 -0.94 0.54
CA THR A 62 -11.84 0.26 0.36
C THR A 62 -13.30 -0.07 0.14
N ALA A 63 -13.63 -1.15 -0.58
CA ALA A 63 -14.99 -1.61 -0.79
C ALA A 63 -15.67 -1.98 0.53
N TYR A 64 -14.91 -2.56 1.48
CA TYR A 64 -15.38 -2.84 2.83
C TYR A 64 -15.70 -1.56 3.63
N ARG A 65 -15.03 -0.43 3.33
CA ARG A 65 -15.21 0.83 4.06
C ARG A 65 -16.32 1.72 3.50
N GLY A 66 -16.88 1.39 2.34
CA GLY A 66 -18.05 2.05 1.77
C GLY A 66 -19.39 1.39 2.12
N LYS A 67 -19.40 0.40 3.02
CA LYS A 67 -20.57 -0.39 3.41
C LYS A 67 -20.95 -0.25 4.90
N SER A 68 -20.42 0.74 5.63
CA SER A 68 -20.85 1.06 7.00
C SER A 68 -21.70 2.31 7.03
#